data_AF-A0A7W1MD90-F1
#
_entry.id   AF-A0A7W1MD90-F1
#
_cell.length_a   1.000
_cell.length_b   1.000
_cell.length_c   1.000
_cell.angle_alpha   90.00
_cell.angle_beta   90.00
_cell.angle_gamma   90.00
#
_symmetry.space_group_name_H-M   'P 1'
#
loop_
_entity.id
_entity.type
_entity.pdbx_description
1 polymer ?
#
loop_
_entity_poly.entity_id
_entity_poly.type
_entity_poly.pdbx_seq_one_letter_code
_entity_poly.pdbx_strand_id
1 'polypeptide(L)'
;MNVNIKSNKLKAKLKFLAFFVIGGLLIVGLGIYLTLRGSLPVLSGEKELSALSSPVHVYRDALGIPSIHAENRIDVARALGFIHAQDRFFQMDLMRRAAAGELSEILGSEALEFDQTRRLHRFRFKSEALLPKLSQEEQALLLAYTEQVNAGLNALTTRPYEYYLLGTTPAPWRPEDSLLVCFGLFFELQDSSGQGALKRGIMERLLPQEVYNFFVKNGSAWKAALDGSEVPILPIPDSQSFEYLHKSFGKTSPTSFQPKLGGSNQWAVTKERSK
;
A
#
# COMPACT_ATOMS: atom_id res chain seq x y z
N MET A 1 -30.48 58.79 40.64
CA MET A 1 -29.69 57.87 41.49
C MET A 1 -29.76 56.49 40.83
N ASN A 2 -28.74 56.11 40.04
CA ASN A 2 -28.74 54.85 39.28
C ASN A 2 -27.96 53.78 40.05
N VAL A 3 -28.66 52.84 40.66
CA VAL A 3 -28.05 51.69 41.34
C VAL A 3 -27.77 50.61 40.29
N ASN A 4 -26.50 50.38 39.98
CA ASN A 4 -26.06 49.33 39.07
C ASN A 4 -25.93 48.00 39.85
N ILE A 5 -26.98 47.19 39.85
CA ILE A 5 -26.99 45.87 40.48
C ILE A 5 -26.31 44.87 39.53
N LYS A 6 -25.00 44.64 39.70
CA LYS A 6 -24.28 43.60 38.97
C LYS A 6 -24.64 42.21 39.52
N SER A 7 -25.19 41.35 38.66
CA SER A 7 -25.56 39.96 38.99
C SER A 7 -24.33 39.10 39.31
N ASN A 8 -23.97 39.01 40.59
CA ASN A 8 -22.87 38.16 41.07
C ASN A 8 -23.20 36.66 40.93
N LYS A 9 -24.49 36.30 41.02
CA LYS A 9 -24.99 34.93 40.85
C LYS A 9 -24.81 34.41 39.42
N LEU A 10 -24.98 35.26 38.40
CA LEU A 10 -24.76 34.86 37.00
C LEU A 10 -23.28 34.56 36.72
N LYS A 11 -22.38 35.41 37.23
CA LYS A 11 -20.92 35.19 37.11
C LYS A 11 -20.47 33.91 37.82
N ALA A 12 -21.02 33.61 39.00
CA ALA A 12 -20.71 32.38 39.73
C ALA A 12 -21.20 31.12 38.98
N LYS A 13 -22.42 31.14 38.42
CA LYS A 13 -22.94 30.05 37.58
C LYS A 13 -22.11 29.85 36.31
N LEU A 14 -21.66 30.93 35.67
CA LEU A 14 -20.83 30.85 34.46
C LEU A 14 -19.44 30.27 34.75
N LYS A 15 -18.82 30.64 35.89
CA LYS A 15 -17.55 30.05 36.36
C LYS A 15 -17.69 28.57 36.67
N PHE A 16 -18.79 28.17 37.32
CA PHE A 16 -19.08 26.77 37.60
C PHE A 16 -19.26 25.98 36.30
N LEU A 17 -20.08 26.46 35.37
CA LEU A 17 -20.24 25.84 34.06
C LEU A 17 -18.90 25.72 33.31
N ALA A 18 -18.10 26.79 33.27
CA ALA A 18 -16.78 26.77 32.65
C ALA A 18 -15.84 25.74 33.31
N PHE A 19 -15.88 25.60 34.63
CA PHE A 19 -15.10 24.59 35.35
C PHE A 19 -15.48 23.16 34.93
N PHE A 20 -16.77 22.84 34.82
CA PHE A 20 -17.21 21.53 34.34
C PHE A 20 -16.88 21.30 32.86
N VAL A 21 -16.99 22.33 32.02
CA VAL A 21 -16.62 22.24 30.61
C VAL A 21 -15.12 21.99 30.46
N ILE A 22 -14.27 22.74 31.16
CA ILE A 22 -12.82 22.55 31.15
C ILE A 22 -12.46 21.17 31.71
N GLY A 23 -13.06 20.77 32.84
CA GLY A 23 -12.86 19.44 33.42
C GLY A 23 -13.25 18.32 32.45
N GLY A 24 -14.39 18.47 31.76
CA GLY A 24 -14.84 17.53 30.73
C GLY A 24 -13.88 17.46 29.54
N LEU A 25 -13.42 18.61 29.03
CA LEU A 25 -12.43 18.67 27.95
C LEU A 25 -11.09 18.03 28.33
N LEU A 26 -10.63 18.21 29.58
CA LEU A 26 -9.42 17.57 30.08
C LEU A 26 -9.56 16.05 30.16
N ILE A 27 -10.71 15.55 30.62
CA ILE A 27 -11.00 14.11 30.67
C ILE A 27 -11.03 13.52 29.26
N VAL A 28 -11.70 14.18 28.31
CA VAL A 28 -11.74 13.76 26.90
C VAL A 28 -10.34 13.77 26.30
N GLY A 29 -9.58 14.85 26.51
CA GLY A 29 -8.20 14.97 26.05
C GLY A 29 -7.30 13.87 26.60
N LEU A 30 -7.42 13.55 27.89
CA LEU A 30 -6.70 12.45 28.53
C LEU A 30 -7.11 11.09 27.94
N GLY A 31 -8.41 10.86 27.71
CA GLY A 31 -8.91 9.64 27.08
C GLY A 31 -8.35 9.42 25.67
N ILE A 32 -8.33 10.48 24.85
CA ILE A 32 -7.71 10.45 23.51
C ILE A 32 -6.21 10.14 23.63
N TYR A 33 -5.50 10.87 24.50
CA TYR A 33 -4.06 10.68 24.70
C TYR A 33 -3.71 9.24 25.11
N LEU A 34 -4.43 8.68 26.09
CA LEU A 34 -4.21 7.30 26.54
C LEU A 34 -4.51 6.28 25.45
N THR A 35 -5.55 6.51 24.63
CA THR A 35 -5.90 5.63 23.51
C THR A 35 -4.84 5.64 22.42
N LEU A 36 -4.36 6.82 22.02
CA LEU A 36 -3.29 6.96 21.03
C LEU A 36 -1.98 6.34 21.54
N ARG A 37 -1.65 6.58 22.82
CA ARG A 37 -0.46 5.99 23.45
C ARG A 37 -0.56 4.47 23.55
N GLY A 38 -1.75 3.94 23.84
CA GLY A 38 -1.99 2.48 23.90
C GLY A 38 -1.89 1.78 22.56
N SER A 39 -2.05 2.51 21.45
CA SER A 39 -1.88 1.98 20.09
C SER A 39 -0.43 1.94 19.62
N LEU A 40 0.51 2.46 20.43
CA LEU A 40 1.93 2.46 20.08
C LEU A 40 2.57 1.07 20.25
N PRO A 41 3.54 0.73 19.39
CA PRO A 41 4.28 -0.52 19.46
C PRO A 41 5.16 -0.62 20.72
N VAL A 42 5.43 -1.85 21.16
CA VAL A 42 6.44 -2.12 22.18
C VAL A 42 7.82 -2.16 21.49
N LEU A 43 8.68 -1.19 21.80
CA LEU A 43 9.95 -1.01 21.08
C LEU A 43 11.17 -1.64 21.77
N SER A 44 11.05 -2.02 23.05
CA SER A 44 12.16 -2.52 23.86
C SER A 44 11.67 -3.49 24.93
N GLY A 45 12.60 -4.27 25.47
CA GLY A 45 12.32 -5.32 26.44
C GLY A 45 12.31 -6.71 25.81
N GLU A 46 12.05 -7.70 26.65
CA GLU A 46 11.92 -9.10 26.23
C GLU A 46 10.45 -9.45 26.06
N LYS A 47 10.15 -10.15 24.97
CA LYS A 47 8.81 -10.63 24.68
C LYS A 47 8.87 -12.07 24.26
N GLU A 48 8.12 -12.91 24.96
CA GLU A 48 7.92 -14.28 24.54
C GLU A 48 6.96 -14.32 23.35
N LEU A 49 7.46 -14.84 22.22
CA LEU A 49 6.63 -15.18 21.08
C LEU A 49 6.45 -16.69 21.05
N SER A 50 5.22 -17.13 20.78
CA SER A 50 4.94 -18.55 20.64
C SER A 50 5.72 -19.16 19.48
N ALA A 51 6.12 -20.42 19.66
CA ALA A 51 6.72 -21.25 18.62
C ALA A 51 8.09 -20.79 18.07
N LEU A 52 8.77 -19.82 18.69
CA LEU A 52 10.18 -19.57 18.37
C LEU A 52 11.02 -20.80 18.71
N SER A 53 11.88 -21.22 17.78
CA SER A 53 12.81 -22.33 18.02
C SER A 53 14.14 -21.87 18.62
N SER A 54 14.48 -20.60 18.44
CA SER A 54 15.70 -19.97 18.92
C SER A 54 15.43 -18.49 19.30
N PRO A 55 16.26 -17.87 20.16
CA PRO A 55 16.16 -16.44 20.44
C PRO A 55 16.26 -15.58 19.16
N VAL A 56 15.45 -14.53 19.08
CA VAL A 56 15.48 -13.56 17.98
C VAL A 56 15.84 -12.19 18.55
N HIS A 57 16.83 -11.54 17.95
CA HIS A 57 17.25 -10.20 18.34
C HIS A 57 16.75 -9.17 17.33
N VAL A 58 16.08 -8.14 17.84
CA VAL A 58 15.53 -7.04 17.04
C VAL A 58 16.20 -5.76 17.49
N TYR A 59 16.91 -5.11 16.57
CA TYR A 59 17.55 -3.82 16.79
C TYR A 59 16.84 -2.76 15.97
N ARG A 60 16.59 -1.58 16.56
CA ARG A 60 16.10 -0.42 15.81
C ARG A 60 17.17 0.66 15.80
N ASP A 61 17.44 1.20 14.62
CA ASP A 61 18.35 2.33 14.48
C ASP A 61 17.72 3.65 14.95
N ALA A 62 18.45 4.76 14.82
CA ALA A 62 17.97 6.09 15.21
C ALA A 62 16.75 6.58 14.42
N LEU A 63 16.47 5.98 13.25
CA LEU A 63 15.30 6.27 12.41
C LEU A 63 14.15 5.29 12.70
N GLY A 64 14.33 4.33 13.60
CA GLY A 64 13.35 3.32 13.95
C GLY A 64 13.30 2.13 12.98
N ILE A 65 14.28 1.98 12.08
CA ILE A 65 14.32 0.88 11.11
C ILE A 65 14.73 -0.42 11.83
N PRO A 66 13.91 -1.48 11.80
CA PRO A 66 14.22 -2.73 12.48
C PRO A 66 15.20 -3.61 11.67
N SER A 67 16.22 -4.14 12.34
CA SER A 67 17.10 -5.22 11.89
C SER A 67 16.82 -6.46 12.74
N ILE A 68 16.52 -7.59 12.09
CA ILE A 68 16.11 -8.84 12.75
C ILE A 68 17.19 -9.89 12.52
N HIS A 69 17.70 -10.48 13.62
CA HIS A 69 18.70 -11.53 13.60
C HIS A 69 18.16 -12.78 14.31
N ALA A 70 18.17 -13.92 13.63
CA ALA A 70 17.77 -15.22 14.16
C ALA A 70 18.59 -16.34 13.49
N GLU A 71 18.58 -17.54 14.08
CA GLU A 71 19.33 -18.69 13.56
C GLU A 71 18.66 -19.35 12.33
N ASN A 72 17.37 -19.08 12.10
CA ASN A 72 16.62 -19.67 11.00
C ASN A 72 15.57 -18.70 10.42
N ARG A 73 15.18 -18.98 9.18
CA ARG A 73 14.28 -18.13 8.39
C ARG A 73 12.85 -18.07 8.93
N ILE A 74 12.35 -19.13 9.56
CA ILE A 74 11.00 -19.17 10.12
C ILE A 74 10.90 -18.23 11.32
N ASP A 75 11.89 -18.25 12.21
CA ASP A 75 11.94 -17.35 13.37
C ASP A 75 12.11 -15.88 12.94
N VAL A 76 12.84 -15.59 11.84
CA VAL A 76 12.83 -14.26 11.23
C VAL A 76 11.42 -13.87 10.76
N ALA A 77 10.71 -14.76 10.07
CA ALA A 77 9.36 -14.46 9.58
C ALA A 77 8.36 -14.23 10.72
N ARG A 78 8.50 -14.98 11.82
CA ARG A 78 7.74 -14.78 13.07
C ARG A 78 7.96 -13.37 13.64
N ALA A 79 9.21 -13.00 13.88
CA ALA A 79 9.54 -11.68 14.40
C ALA A 79 9.09 -10.56 13.45
N LEU A 80 9.25 -10.76 12.13
CA LEU A 80 8.82 -9.80 11.12
C LEU A 80 7.30 -9.58 11.16
N GLY A 81 6.51 -10.66 11.24
CA GLY A 81 5.05 -10.56 11.35
C GLY A 81 4.61 -9.79 12.58
N PHE A 82 5.21 -10.10 13.74
CA PHE A 82 4.94 -9.39 14.99
C PHE A 82 5.23 -7.88 14.88
N ILE A 83 6.41 -7.53 14.40
CA ILE A 83 6.84 -6.13 14.24
C ILE A 83 5.95 -5.39 13.24
N HIS A 84 5.68 -5.99 12.08
CA HIS A 84 4.81 -5.40 11.07
C HIS A 84 3.41 -5.09 11.60
N ALA A 85 2.84 -5.98 12.42
CA ALA A 85 1.54 -5.72 13.04
C ALA A 85 1.59 -4.57 14.04
N GLN A 86 2.62 -4.49 14.88
CA GLN A 86 2.71 -3.39 15.83
C GLN A 86 2.96 -2.05 15.16
N ASP A 87 3.79 -2.03 14.10
CA ASP A 87 4.22 -0.79 13.47
C ASP A 87 3.27 -0.32 12.35
N ARG A 88 2.64 -1.25 11.61
CA ARG A 88 2.00 -0.98 10.30
C ARG A 88 0.71 -1.75 10.02
N PHE A 89 0.02 -2.30 11.02
CA PHE A 89 -1.15 -3.16 10.75
C PHE A 89 -2.23 -2.50 9.87
N PHE A 90 -2.59 -1.23 10.15
CA PHE A 90 -3.60 -0.55 9.35
C PHE A 90 -3.19 -0.40 7.88
N GLN A 91 -1.92 -0.11 7.61
CA GLN A 91 -1.37 -0.07 6.25
C GLN A 91 -1.48 -1.44 5.57
N MET A 92 -1.10 -2.52 6.27
CA MET A 92 -1.19 -3.88 5.74
C MET A 92 -2.64 -4.27 5.43
N ASP A 93 -3.57 -3.95 6.33
CA ASP A 93 -5.00 -4.20 6.17
C ASP A 93 -5.56 -3.47 4.95
N LEU A 94 -5.20 -2.19 4.78
CA LEU A 94 -5.57 -1.41 3.60
C LEU A 94 -5.04 -2.04 2.31
N MET A 95 -3.80 -2.51 2.29
CA MET A 95 -3.18 -3.14 1.12
C MET A 95 -3.87 -4.45 0.73
N ARG A 96 -4.15 -5.36 1.68
CA ARG A 96 -4.86 -6.61 1.36
C ARG A 96 -6.28 -6.35 0.85
N ARG A 97 -6.98 -5.37 1.45
CA ARG A 97 -8.35 -5.00 1.06
C ARG A 97 -8.40 -4.32 -0.29
N ALA A 98 -7.45 -3.44 -0.58
CA ALA A 98 -7.33 -2.80 -1.88
C ALA A 98 -7.09 -3.83 -3.00
N ALA A 99 -6.24 -4.83 -2.74
CA ALA A 99 -6.00 -5.90 -3.71
C ALA A 99 -7.24 -6.80 -3.91
N ALA A 100 -7.98 -7.11 -2.83
CA ALA A 100 -9.16 -7.96 -2.90
C ALA A 100 -10.44 -7.24 -3.42
N GLY A 101 -10.49 -5.91 -3.34
CA GLY A 101 -11.72 -5.14 -3.54
C GLY A 101 -12.66 -5.23 -2.34
N GLU A 102 -12.14 -4.93 -1.15
CA GLU A 102 -12.82 -5.00 0.15
C GLU A 102 -12.60 -3.72 0.98
N LEU A 103 -12.25 -2.59 0.36
CA LEU A 103 -12.07 -1.31 1.04
C LEU A 103 -13.38 -0.73 1.54
N SER A 104 -14.50 -0.98 0.85
CA SER A 104 -15.81 -0.44 1.22
C SER A 104 -16.29 -0.95 2.57
N GLU A 105 -15.73 -2.07 3.06
CA GLU A 105 -16.00 -2.60 4.40
C GLU A 105 -15.48 -1.69 5.52
N ILE A 106 -14.44 -0.89 5.25
CA ILE A 106 -13.84 0.02 6.24
C ILE A 106 -13.93 1.50 5.88
N LEU A 107 -14.10 1.83 4.60
CA LEU A 107 -14.23 3.21 4.09
C LEU A 107 -15.66 3.55 3.62
N GLY A 108 -16.57 2.58 3.60
CA GLY A 108 -17.96 2.79 3.18
C GLY A 108 -18.15 2.91 1.67
N SER A 109 -19.26 3.52 1.26
CA SER A 109 -19.72 3.60 -0.14
C SER A 109 -18.75 4.31 -1.08
N GLU A 110 -17.92 5.23 -0.57
CA GLU A 110 -16.93 5.96 -1.36
C GLU A 110 -15.88 5.03 -2.01
N ALA A 111 -15.64 3.85 -1.43
CA ALA A 111 -14.70 2.87 -1.98
C ALA A 111 -15.37 1.84 -2.90
N LEU A 112 -16.70 1.88 -3.08
CA LEU A 112 -17.43 0.82 -3.78
C LEU A 112 -17.06 0.70 -5.25
N GLU A 113 -16.95 1.83 -5.96
CA GLU A 113 -16.54 1.82 -7.38
C GLU A 113 -15.12 1.27 -7.52
N PHE A 114 -14.21 1.67 -6.63
CA PHE A 114 -12.86 1.13 -6.59
C PHE A 114 -12.90 -0.40 -6.40
N ASP A 115 -13.61 -0.88 -5.39
CA ASP A 115 -13.71 -2.32 -5.10
C ASP A 115 -14.28 -3.12 -6.27
N GLN A 116 -15.28 -2.59 -6.98
CA GLN A 116 -15.84 -3.23 -8.16
C GLN A 116 -14.77 -3.44 -9.24
N THR A 117 -13.92 -2.45 -9.50
CA THR A 117 -12.82 -2.61 -10.48
C THR A 117 -11.82 -3.68 -10.05
N ARG A 118 -11.53 -3.80 -8.75
CA ARG A 118 -10.58 -4.78 -8.21
C ARG A 118 -11.14 -6.19 -8.22
N ARG A 119 -12.43 -6.36 -7.91
CA ARG A 119 -13.10 -7.67 -7.88
C ARG A 119 -13.12 -8.39 -9.23
N LEU A 120 -13.04 -7.68 -10.35
CA LEU A 120 -12.89 -8.27 -11.69
C LEU A 120 -11.68 -9.22 -11.77
N HIS A 121 -10.62 -8.95 -11.02
CA HIS A 121 -9.40 -9.76 -11.00
C HIS A 121 -9.52 -11.02 -10.13
N ARG A 122 -10.53 -11.08 -9.25
CA ARG A 122 -10.82 -12.18 -8.33
C ARG A 122 -9.63 -12.58 -7.46
N PHE A 123 -8.83 -11.62 -6.99
CA PHE A 123 -7.60 -11.89 -6.25
C PHE A 123 -7.84 -12.61 -4.93
N ARG A 124 -8.94 -12.32 -4.21
CA ARG A 124 -9.34 -13.09 -3.00
C ARG A 124 -9.44 -14.58 -3.30
N PHE A 125 -10.29 -14.96 -4.25
CA PHE A 125 -10.45 -16.34 -4.68
C PHE A 125 -9.14 -16.98 -5.18
N LYS A 126 -8.33 -16.23 -5.95
CA LYS A 126 -7.05 -16.74 -6.46
C LYS A 126 -6.03 -16.97 -5.35
N SER A 127 -5.99 -16.09 -4.33
CA SER A 127 -5.07 -16.22 -3.19
C SER A 127 -5.40 -17.45 -2.35
N GLU A 128 -6.68 -17.69 -2.07
CA GLU A 128 -7.17 -18.88 -1.36
C GLU A 128 -6.87 -20.16 -2.15
N ALA A 129 -7.07 -20.15 -3.46
CA ALA A 129 -6.78 -21.30 -4.33
C ALA A 129 -5.29 -21.55 -4.59
N LEU A 130 -4.43 -20.55 -4.39
CA LEU A 130 -2.99 -20.67 -4.57
C LEU A 130 -2.31 -21.21 -3.30
N LEU A 131 -2.78 -20.82 -2.12
CA LEU A 131 -2.19 -21.22 -0.83
C LEU A 131 -1.88 -22.73 -0.72
N PRO A 132 -2.82 -23.66 -1.00
CA PRO A 132 -2.54 -25.10 -0.90
C PRO A 132 -1.61 -25.65 -2.00
N LYS A 133 -1.31 -24.85 -3.04
CA LYS A 133 -0.41 -25.23 -4.15
C LYS A 133 1.04 -24.79 -3.91
N LEU A 134 1.29 -23.96 -2.89
CA LEU A 134 2.64 -23.58 -2.50
C LEU A 134 3.39 -24.78 -1.93
N SER A 135 4.72 -24.73 -1.97
CA SER A 135 5.55 -25.72 -1.30
C SER A 135 5.30 -25.74 0.21
N GLN A 136 5.62 -26.85 0.87
CA GLN A 136 5.45 -26.97 2.33
C GLN A 136 6.26 -25.91 3.08
N GLU A 137 7.45 -25.55 2.59
CA GLU A 137 8.29 -24.51 3.18
C GLU A 137 7.63 -23.13 3.09
N GLU A 138 7.08 -22.77 1.93
CA GLU A 138 6.38 -21.49 1.74
C GLU A 138 5.12 -21.40 2.60
N GLN A 139 4.34 -22.48 2.69
CA GLN A 139 3.18 -22.53 3.57
C GLN A 139 3.58 -22.36 5.04
N ALA A 140 4.63 -23.05 5.49
CA ALA A 140 5.14 -22.93 6.86
C ALA A 140 5.60 -21.50 7.16
N LEU A 141 6.29 -20.84 6.22
CA LEU A 141 6.71 -19.45 6.35
C LEU A 141 5.51 -18.49 6.47
N LEU A 142 4.50 -18.65 5.61
CA LEU A 142 3.30 -17.81 5.61
C LEU A 142 2.47 -17.98 6.88
N LEU A 143 2.33 -19.22 7.37
CA LEU A 143 1.66 -19.52 8.62
C LEU A 143 2.38 -18.89 9.80
N ALA A 144 3.70 -19.08 9.90
CA ALA A 144 4.52 -18.53 10.97
C ALA A 144 4.47 -16.98 11.01
N TYR A 145 4.51 -16.34 9.84
CA TYR A 145 4.31 -14.90 9.73
C TYR A 145 2.91 -14.49 10.19
N THR A 146 1.86 -15.18 9.73
CA THR A 146 0.46 -14.85 10.01
C THR A 146 0.10 -14.98 11.49
N GLU A 147 0.54 -16.07 12.13
CA GLU A 147 0.37 -16.28 13.57
C GLU A 147 0.93 -15.11 14.36
N GLN A 148 2.11 -14.63 13.98
CA GLN A 148 2.77 -13.54 14.69
C GLN A 148 2.27 -12.16 14.31
N VAL A 149 1.74 -11.94 13.10
CA VAL A 149 0.97 -10.73 12.79
C VAL A 149 -0.21 -10.61 13.76
N ASN A 150 -0.97 -11.69 13.94
CA ASN A 150 -2.10 -11.70 14.86
C ASN A 150 -1.66 -11.53 16.32
N ALA A 151 -0.56 -12.17 16.73
CA ALA A 151 0.01 -11.99 18.07
C ALA A 151 0.47 -10.54 18.30
N GLY A 152 1.11 -9.91 17.31
CA GLY A 152 1.58 -8.53 17.37
C GLY A 152 0.45 -7.53 17.48
N LEU A 153 -0.62 -7.71 16.70
CA LEU A 153 -1.83 -6.89 16.81
C LEU A 153 -2.47 -7.01 18.22
N ASN A 154 -2.57 -8.24 18.74
CA ASN A 154 -3.15 -8.51 20.06
C ASN A 154 -2.24 -8.06 21.23
N ALA A 155 -0.97 -7.80 20.97
CA ALA A 155 -0.02 -7.30 21.96
C ALA A 155 -0.14 -5.79 22.20
N LEU A 156 -0.83 -5.05 21.33
CA LEU A 156 -1.11 -3.63 21.54
C LEU A 156 -2.13 -3.45 22.66
N THR A 157 -1.99 -2.38 23.46
CA THR A 157 -2.94 -2.10 24.56
C THR A 157 -4.31 -1.70 24.02
N THR A 158 -4.32 -1.00 22.89
CA THR A 158 -5.51 -0.64 22.12
C THR A 158 -5.25 -0.88 20.64
N ARG A 159 -6.31 -1.08 19.86
CA ARG A 159 -6.21 -1.18 18.39
C ARG A 159 -5.58 0.09 17.79
N PRO A 160 -4.97 0.02 16.59
CA PRO A 160 -4.47 1.19 15.87
C PRO A 160 -5.51 2.30 15.78
N TYR A 161 -5.07 3.55 15.89
CA TYR A 161 -5.96 4.70 16.08
C TYR A 161 -6.91 4.93 14.88
N GLU A 162 -6.48 4.55 13.68
CA GLU A 162 -7.24 4.67 12.45
C GLU A 162 -8.58 3.94 12.54
N TYR A 163 -8.63 2.80 13.22
CA TYR A 163 -9.86 2.06 13.45
C TYR A 163 -10.86 2.78 14.36
N TYR A 164 -10.39 3.65 15.28
CA TYR A 164 -11.29 4.51 16.04
C TYR A 164 -11.87 5.63 15.19
N LEU A 165 -11.09 6.21 14.27
CA LEU A 165 -11.56 7.24 13.34
C LEU A 165 -12.59 6.69 12.36
N LEU A 166 -12.37 5.46 11.88
CA LEU A 166 -13.28 4.79 10.94
C LEU A 166 -14.48 4.11 11.61
N GLY A 167 -14.47 3.98 12.94
CA GLY A 167 -15.53 3.27 13.66
C GLY A 167 -15.57 1.76 13.42
N THR A 168 -14.45 1.17 12.98
CA THR A 168 -14.34 -0.25 12.61
C THR A 168 -13.39 -1.01 13.54
N THR A 169 -13.33 -2.34 13.44
CA THR A 169 -12.34 -3.17 14.17
C THR A 169 -11.39 -3.86 13.19
N PRO A 170 -10.11 -4.04 13.55
CA PRO A 170 -9.19 -4.79 12.72
C PRO A 170 -9.67 -6.25 12.60
N ALA A 171 -9.69 -6.77 11.37
CA ALA A 171 -9.94 -8.19 11.13
C ALA A 171 -8.61 -8.98 11.24
N PRO A 172 -8.59 -10.19 11.80
CA PRO A 172 -7.38 -11.01 11.86
C PRO A 172 -6.72 -11.21 10.49
N TRP A 173 -5.40 -11.32 10.47
CA TRP A 173 -4.62 -11.69 9.29
C TRP A 173 -4.80 -13.17 8.98
N ARG A 174 -5.05 -13.49 7.70
CA ARG A 174 -5.12 -14.86 7.18
C ARG A 174 -3.90 -15.16 6.32
N PRO A 175 -3.47 -16.43 6.17
CA PRO A 175 -2.27 -16.75 5.38
C PRO A 175 -2.33 -16.26 3.93
N GLU A 176 -3.51 -16.32 3.30
CA GLU A 176 -3.74 -15.83 1.94
C GLU A 176 -3.66 -14.29 1.81
N ASP A 177 -3.79 -13.52 2.90
CA ASP A 177 -3.72 -12.06 2.85
C ASP A 177 -2.32 -11.57 2.46
N SER A 178 -1.27 -12.30 2.83
CA SER A 178 0.09 -11.99 2.38
C SER A 178 0.23 -12.11 0.85
N LEU A 179 -0.47 -13.07 0.24
CA LEU A 179 -0.51 -13.21 -1.22
C LEU A 179 -1.27 -12.05 -1.87
N LEU A 180 -2.31 -11.53 -1.23
CA LEU A 180 -3.03 -10.36 -1.72
C LEU A 180 -2.17 -9.10 -1.75
N VAL A 181 -1.37 -8.88 -0.71
CA VAL A 181 -0.42 -7.75 -0.70
C VAL A 181 0.51 -7.85 -1.91
N CYS A 182 1.03 -9.03 -2.21
CA CYS A 182 1.85 -9.27 -3.41
C CYS A 182 1.07 -9.09 -4.72
N PHE A 183 -0.16 -9.60 -4.80
CA PHE A 183 -1.02 -9.43 -5.98
C PHE A 183 -1.40 -7.96 -6.22
N GLY A 184 -1.44 -7.12 -5.19
CA GLY A 184 -1.62 -5.68 -5.32
C GLY A 184 -0.59 -5.03 -6.26
N LEU A 185 0.64 -5.56 -6.31
CA LEU A 185 1.69 -5.07 -7.23
C LEU A 185 1.30 -5.22 -8.71
N PHE A 186 0.39 -6.12 -9.06
CA PHE A 186 -0.15 -6.22 -10.42
C PHE A 186 -0.72 -4.88 -10.90
N PHE A 187 -1.38 -4.13 -10.02
CA PHE A 187 -2.00 -2.86 -10.37
C PHE A 187 -1.01 -1.70 -10.48
N GLU A 188 0.14 -1.80 -9.80
CA GLU A 188 1.17 -0.76 -9.79
C GLU A 188 2.21 -0.97 -10.89
N LEU A 189 2.48 -2.22 -11.25
CA LEU A 189 3.56 -2.59 -12.16
C LEU A 189 3.09 -2.87 -13.59
N GLN A 190 1.78 -2.88 -13.85
CA GLN A 190 1.20 -3.14 -15.15
C GLN A 190 0.06 -2.16 -15.45
N ASP A 191 -0.33 -2.08 -16.72
CA ASP A 191 -1.53 -1.34 -17.09
C ASP A 191 -2.78 -2.04 -16.56
N SER A 192 -3.32 -1.51 -15.46
CA SER A 192 -4.50 -2.04 -14.81
C SER A 192 -5.80 -1.85 -15.60
N SER A 193 -5.80 -1.00 -16.63
CA SER A 193 -7.00 -0.68 -17.43
C SER A 193 -7.16 -1.55 -18.67
N GLY A 194 -6.10 -2.24 -19.10
CA GLY A 194 -6.03 -2.96 -20.37
C GLY A 194 -5.99 -2.06 -21.61
N GLN A 195 -6.02 -0.74 -21.46
CA GLN A 195 -5.98 0.23 -22.57
C GLN A 195 -4.67 0.14 -23.35
N GLY A 196 -3.55 -0.14 -22.69
CA GLY A 196 -2.26 -0.40 -23.32
C GLY A 196 -2.30 -1.64 -24.21
N ALA A 197 -2.96 -2.72 -23.76
CA ALA A 197 -3.15 -3.91 -24.58
C ALA A 197 -4.08 -3.63 -25.77
N LEU A 198 -5.18 -2.92 -25.55
CA LEU A 198 -6.09 -2.50 -26.62
C LEU A 198 -5.38 -1.62 -27.67
N LYS A 199 -4.63 -0.60 -27.21
CA LYS A 199 -3.84 0.27 -28.09
C LYS A 199 -2.82 -0.52 -28.91
N ARG A 200 -2.11 -1.48 -28.29
CA ARG A 200 -1.21 -2.37 -29.02
C ARG A 200 -1.93 -3.22 -30.06
N GLY A 201 -3.10 -3.77 -29.74
CA GLY A 201 -3.91 -4.52 -30.71
C GLY A 201 -4.43 -3.67 -31.87
N ILE A 202 -4.82 -2.41 -31.60
CA ILE A 202 -5.18 -1.44 -32.64
C ILE A 202 -3.96 -1.13 -33.50
N MET A 203 -2.80 -0.88 -32.89
CA MET A 203 -1.54 -0.64 -33.61
C MET A 203 -1.16 -1.84 -34.49
N GLU A 204 -1.26 -3.06 -33.98
CA GLU A 204 -0.97 -4.28 -34.74
C GLU A 204 -1.89 -4.42 -35.97
N ARG A 205 -3.16 -4.03 -35.84
CA ARG A 205 -4.14 -4.11 -36.94
C ARG A 205 -3.98 -3.01 -37.99
N LEU A 206 -3.51 -1.83 -37.58
CA LEU A 206 -3.53 -0.62 -38.39
C LEU A 206 -2.17 -0.19 -38.93
N LEU A 207 -1.07 -0.55 -38.26
CA LEU A 207 0.27 -0.17 -38.69
C LEU A 207 0.89 -1.25 -39.59
N PRO A 208 1.77 -0.88 -40.52
CA PRO A 208 2.67 -1.83 -41.15
C PRO A 208 3.47 -2.62 -40.09
N GLN A 209 3.71 -3.91 -40.33
CA GLN A 209 4.27 -4.83 -39.34
C GLN A 209 5.64 -4.37 -38.83
N GLU A 210 6.49 -3.83 -39.71
CA GLU A 210 7.80 -3.28 -39.34
C GLU A 210 7.69 -2.09 -38.38
N VAL A 211 6.69 -1.22 -38.58
CA VAL A 211 6.44 -0.05 -37.71
C VAL A 211 5.90 -0.49 -36.35
N TYR A 212 4.95 -1.43 -36.34
CA TYR A 212 4.44 -2.00 -35.09
C TYR A 212 5.55 -2.67 -34.27
N ASN A 213 6.36 -3.52 -34.92
CA ASN A 213 7.45 -4.21 -34.25
C ASN A 213 8.48 -3.21 -33.69
N PHE A 214 8.81 -2.16 -34.44
CA PHE A 214 9.73 -1.12 -33.98
C PHE A 214 9.24 -0.38 -32.72
N PHE A 215 7.94 -0.10 -32.58
CA PHE A 215 7.42 0.59 -31.39
C PHE A 215 7.17 -0.33 -30.20
N VAL A 216 6.75 -1.57 -30.44
CA VAL A 216 6.24 -2.45 -29.37
C VAL A 216 7.23 -3.53 -28.96
N LYS A 217 8.02 -4.04 -29.91
CA LYS A 217 8.91 -5.20 -29.70
C LYS A 217 10.39 -4.84 -29.71
N ASN A 218 10.75 -3.58 -29.89
CA ASN A 218 12.14 -3.19 -30.00
C ASN A 218 12.89 -3.30 -28.65
N GLY A 219 14.02 -4.00 -28.71
CA GLY A 219 14.98 -4.09 -27.63
C GLY A 219 15.73 -2.78 -27.39
N SER A 220 16.66 -2.82 -26.45
CA SER A 220 17.63 -1.75 -26.23
C SER A 220 18.88 -2.39 -25.66
N ALA A 221 20.06 -1.90 -26.06
CA ALA A 221 21.34 -2.32 -25.50
C ALA A 221 21.44 -2.08 -23.98
N TRP A 222 20.54 -1.27 -23.41
CA TRP A 222 20.48 -0.95 -21.99
C TRP A 222 19.50 -1.83 -21.20
N LYS A 223 18.83 -2.81 -21.83
CA LYS A 223 17.97 -3.78 -21.13
C LYS A 223 18.82 -4.92 -20.59
N ALA A 224 18.74 -5.17 -19.29
CA ALA A 224 19.37 -6.30 -18.62
C ALA A 224 18.28 -7.10 -17.87
N ALA A 225 17.66 -8.05 -18.55
CA ALA A 225 16.60 -8.86 -17.96
C ALA A 225 17.17 -9.79 -16.87
N LEU A 226 16.46 -9.94 -15.76
CA LEU A 226 16.89 -10.75 -14.62
C LEU A 226 17.00 -12.25 -14.96
N ASP A 227 16.23 -12.70 -15.95
CA ASP A 227 16.23 -14.07 -16.47
C ASP A 227 17.22 -14.27 -17.65
N GLY A 228 18.00 -13.24 -17.99
CA GLY A 228 18.93 -13.27 -19.12
C GLY A 228 18.25 -13.21 -20.49
N SER A 229 16.95 -12.96 -20.56
CA SER A 229 16.27 -12.82 -21.85
C SER A 229 16.74 -11.60 -22.62
N GLU A 230 17.03 -11.79 -23.91
CA GLU A 230 17.42 -10.73 -24.83
C GLU A 230 16.28 -10.42 -25.81
N VAL A 231 16.05 -9.13 -26.04
CA VAL A 231 15.09 -8.64 -27.04
C VAL A 231 15.88 -8.03 -28.19
N PRO A 232 15.65 -8.46 -29.45
CA PRO A 232 16.43 -7.97 -30.58
C PRO A 232 16.24 -6.46 -30.77
N ILE A 233 17.33 -5.79 -31.13
CA ILE A 233 17.29 -4.38 -31.57
C ILE A 233 16.84 -4.39 -33.03
N LEU A 234 15.67 -3.81 -33.28
CA LEU A 234 15.08 -3.74 -34.61
C LEU A 234 15.52 -2.44 -35.31
N PRO A 235 15.81 -2.49 -36.62
CA PRO A 235 16.16 -1.30 -37.39
C PRO A 235 14.97 -0.34 -37.46
N ILE A 236 15.28 0.94 -37.65
CA ILE A 236 14.25 1.96 -37.90
C ILE A 236 13.57 1.64 -39.25
N PRO A 237 12.23 1.57 -39.31
CA PRO A 237 11.50 1.35 -40.56
C PRO A 237 11.78 2.42 -41.61
N ASP A 238 11.58 2.09 -42.89
CA ASP A 238 11.78 3.05 -43.97
C ASP A 238 10.72 4.18 -43.99
N SER A 239 11.00 5.24 -44.75
CA SER A 239 10.13 6.41 -44.84
C SER A 239 8.78 6.11 -45.50
N GLN A 240 8.67 5.09 -46.35
CA GLN A 240 7.42 4.74 -47.05
C GLN A 240 6.40 4.16 -46.05
N SER A 241 6.86 3.33 -45.11
CA SER A 241 6.03 2.79 -44.04
C SER A 241 5.45 3.90 -43.14
N PHE A 242 6.18 5.01 -42.94
CA PHE A 242 5.68 6.18 -42.24
C PHE A 242 4.77 7.07 -43.10
N GLU A 243 4.98 7.11 -44.42
CA GLU A 243 4.12 7.85 -45.35
C GLU A 243 2.69 7.29 -45.38
N TYR A 244 2.53 5.97 -45.28
CA TYR A 244 1.23 5.32 -45.10
C TYR A 244 0.48 5.86 -43.87
N LEU A 245 1.18 6.09 -42.76
CA LEU A 245 0.56 6.65 -41.55
C LEU A 245 0.11 8.10 -41.75
N HIS A 246 0.94 8.90 -42.41
CA HIS A 246 0.61 10.29 -42.71
C HIS A 246 -0.65 10.41 -43.59
N LYS A 247 -0.80 9.51 -44.57
CA LYS A 247 -1.97 9.45 -45.45
C LYS A 247 -3.21 8.90 -44.75
N SER A 248 -3.06 7.85 -43.95
CA SER A 248 -4.18 7.12 -43.33
C SER A 248 -4.80 7.81 -42.11
N PHE A 249 -4.01 8.55 -41.33
CA PHE A 249 -4.47 9.16 -40.07
C PHE A 249 -4.57 10.70 -40.12
N GLY A 250 -4.20 11.31 -41.24
CA GLY A 250 -4.27 12.75 -41.48
C GLY A 250 -3.32 13.58 -40.59
N LYS A 251 -3.27 14.89 -40.85
CA LYS A 251 -2.54 15.87 -40.03
C LYS A 251 -3.35 16.26 -38.80
N THR A 252 -3.60 15.32 -37.90
CA THR A 252 -4.04 15.71 -36.56
C THR A 252 -2.81 16.19 -35.80
N SER A 253 -2.69 17.51 -35.62
CA SER A 253 -1.68 18.03 -34.69
C SER A 253 -2.01 17.46 -33.32
N PRO A 254 -1.08 16.80 -32.62
CA PRO A 254 -1.37 16.32 -31.27
C PRO A 254 -1.77 17.54 -30.43
N THR A 255 -2.99 17.52 -29.88
CA THR A 255 -3.41 18.47 -28.85
C THR A 255 -2.36 18.38 -27.76
N SER A 256 -1.52 19.41 -27.64
CA SER A 256 -0.37 19.53 -26.74
C SER A 256 -0.05 18.24 -25.97
N PHE A 257 0.87 17.42 -26.48
CA PHE A 257 1.40 16.32 -25.68
C PHE A 257 2.16 16.94 -24.50
N GLN A 258 1.46 17.12 -23.39
CA GLN A 258 2.08 17.30 -22.09
C GLN A 258 2.34 15.89 -21.58
N PRO A 259 3.56 15.35 -21.70
CA PRO A 259 3.86 14.13 -20.99
C PRO A 259 3.66 14.44 -19.51
N LYS A 260 2.68 13.78 -18.88
CA LYS A 260 2.77 13.57 -17.44
C LYS A 260 3.95 12.62 -17.23
N LEU A 261 5.16 13.18 -17.28
CA LEU A 261 6.36 12.53 -16.77
C LEU A 261 6.04 12.29 -15.30
N GLY A 262 5.76 11.03 -14.97
CA GLY A 262 5.36 10.56 -13.66
C GLY A 262 6.19 9.36 -13.26
N GLY A 263 7.49 9.39 -13.54
CA GLY A 263 8.43 8.39 -13.05
C GLY A 263 8.87 8.75 -11.63
N SER A 264 8.87 7.78 -10.70
CA SER A 264 9.33 7.97 -9.32
C SER A 264 10.80 8.43 -9.19
N ASN A 265 11.58 8.34 -10.27
CA ASN A 265 12.99 8.74 -10.34
C ASN A 265 13.25 10.07 -11.06
N GLN A 266 12.22 10.87 -11.34
CA GLN A 266 12.36 12.11 -12.11
C GLN A 266 13.24 13.16 -11.41
N TRP A 267 13.36 13.09 -10.07
CA TRP A 267 14.28 13.91 -9.28
C TRP A 267 15.77 13.62 -9.58
N ALA A 268 16.09 12.45 -10.16
CA ALA A 268 17.46 12.08 -10.51
C ALA A 268 17.93 12.69 -11.84
N VAL A 269 17.01 13.24 -12.64
CA VAL A 269 17.29 13.73 -14.00
C VAL A 269 16.91 15.21 -14.09
N THR A 270 17.53 16.06 -13.27
CA THR A 270 17.48 17.51 -13.49
C THR A 270 18.68 17.97 -14.30
N LYS A 271 18.51 19.04 -15.08
CA LYS A 271 19.57 19.60 -15.93
C LYS A 271 20.82 19.97 -15.13
N GLU A 272 20.70 20.28 -13.84
CA GLU A 272 21.84 20.58 -12.97
C GLU A 272 22.62 19.32 -12.51
N ARG A 273 22.05 18.11 -12.70
CA ARG A 273 22.62 16.84 -12.22
C ARG A 273 23.09 15.90 -13.33
N SER A 274 22.68 16.15 -14.57
CA SER A 274 23.21 15.45 -15.75
C SER A 274 24.45 16.19 -16.25
N LYS A 275 25.64 15.56 -16.13
CA LYS A 275 26.89 16.06 -16.72
C LYS A 275 26.81 16.11 -18.25
#